data_AF-A0ABD5RCH6-F1
#
_entry.id   AF-A0ABD5RCH6-F1
#
_cell.length_a   1.000
_cell.length_b   1.000
_cell.length_c   1.000
_cell.angle_alpha   90.00
_cell.angle_beta   90.00
_cell.angle_gamma   90.00
#
_symmetry.space_group_name_H-M   'P 1'
#
loop_
_entity.id
_entity.type
_entity.pdbx_description
1 polymer ?
#
loop_
_entity_poly.entity_id
_entity_poly.type
_entity_poly.pdbx_seq_one_letter_code
_entity_poly.pdbx_strand_id
1 'polypeptide(L)' 'MPGSPVLRTDRLILHPATTDDLDFLDPALHDPPRALLDTLGFREEGRPESEAYVDAEWTDSLRYGLLRDAWRGAE' A
#
# COMPACT_ATOMS: atom_id res chain seq x y z
N MET A 1 21.73 1.19 7.89
CA MET A 1 21.47 0.77 9.29
C MET A 1 20.05 1.22 9.60
N PRO A 2 19.09 0.32 9.89
CA PRO A 2 17.71 0.74 10.14
C PRO A 2 17.65 1.67 11.36
N GLY A 3 16.78 2.69 11.29
CA GLY A 3 16.60 3.66 12.36
C GLY A 3 16.11 3.03 13.67
N SER A 4 16.12 3.82 14.76
CA SER A 4 15.55 3.41 16.04
C SER A 4 14.13 2.87 15.87
N PRO A 5 13.77 1.73 16.48
CA PRO A 5 12.46 1.13 16.24
C PRO A 5 11.34 1.94 16.86
N VAL A 6 10.23 1.93 16.14
CA VAL A 6 8.98 2.63 16.49
C VAL A 6 8.20 1.82 17.52
N LEU A 7 8.23 0.49 17.42
CA LEU A 7 7.56 -0.42 18.35
C LEU A 7 8.42 -1.65 18.62
N ARG A 8 8.53 -2.04 19.89
CA ARG A 8 9.17 -3.28 20.31
C ARG A 8 8.25 -4.04 21.26
N THR A 9 8.02 -5.30 20.95
CA THR A 9 7.34 -6.28 21.80
C THR A 9 8.22 -7.53 21.92
N ASP A 10 7.78 -8.51 22.72
CA ASP A 10 8.51 -9.78 22.89
C ASP A 10 8.61 -10.61 21.59
N ARG A 11 7.78 -10.31 20.59
CA ARG A 11 7.70 -11.08 19.33
C ARG A 11 7.90 -10.25 18.07
N LEU A 12 7.85 -8.93 18.17
CA LEU A 12 7.87 -8.05 17.01
C LEU A 12 8.70 -6.80 17.30
N ILE A 13 9.56 -6.46 16.34
CA ILE A 13 10.28 -5.20 16.32
C ILE A 13 9.92 -4.50 15.01
N LEU A 14 9.21 -3.38 15.11
CA LEU A 14 8.89 -2.54 13.96
C LEU A 14 9.90 -1.40 13.87
N HIS A 15 10.57 -1.32 12.74
CA HIS A 15 11.42 -0.20 12.37
C HIS A 15 10.68 0.77 11.45
N PRO A 16 11.02 2.07 11.45
CA PRO A 16 10.58 2.97 10.40
C PRO A 16 11.04 2.43 9.04
N ALA A 17 10.17 2.47 8.03
CA ALA A 17 10.56 2.19 6.66
C ALA A 17 11.59 3.24 6.21
N THR A 18 12.67 2.78 5.60
CA THR A 18 13.77 3.59 5.05
C THR A 18 13.79 3.49 3.53
N THR A 19 14.55 4.36 2.87
CA THR A 19 14.74 4.30 1.42
C THR A 19 15.29 2.95 0.96
N ASP A 20 16.14 2.30 1.77
CA ASP A 20 16.68 0.97 1.47
C ASP A 20 15.61 -0.14 1.46
N ASP A 21 14.46 0.09 2.11
CA ASP A 21 13.35 -0.87 2.15
C ASP A 21 12.43 -0.75 0.92
N LEU A 22 12.63 0.28 0.08
CA LEU A 22 11.75 0.56 -1.06
C LEU A 22 11.75 -0.57 -2.07
N ASP A 23 12.88 -1.20 -2.38
CA ASP A 23 12.92 -2.31 -3.35
C ASP A 23 11.99 -3.49 -2.94
N PHE A 24 11.73 -3.64 -1.64
CA PHE A 24 10.81 -4.64 -1.11
C PHE A 24 9.38 -4.13 -0.96
N LEU A 25 9.21 -2.88 -0.51
CA LEU A 25 7.90 -2.30 -0.22
C LEU A 25 7.21 -1.75 -1.47
N ASP A 26 7.96 -1.28 -2.46
CA ASP A 26 7.45 -0.59 -3.63
C ASP A 26 6.43 -1.45 -4.41
N PRO A 27 6.72 -2.73 -4.76
CA PRO A 27 5.73 -3.57 -5.41
C PRO A 27 4.50 -3.83 -4.54
N ALA A 28 4.69 -4.02 -3.23
CA ALA A 28 3.59 -4.32 -2.32
C ALA A 28 2.69 -3.12 -2.05
N LEU A 29 3.22 -1.89 -2.13
CA LEU A 29 2.50 -0.66 -1.85
C LEU A 29 1.94 -0.01 -3.12
N HIS A 30 2.66 -0.08 -4.24
CA HIS A 30 2.27 0.54 -5.51
C HIS A 30 1.53 -0.41 -6.46
N ASP A 31 1.78 -1.72 -6.38
CA ASP A 31 1.06 -2.74 -7.15
C ASP A 31 0.63 -3.94 -6.28
N PRO A 32 -0.16 -3.70 -5.21
CA PRO A 32 -0.65 -4.78 -4.37
C PRO A 32 -1.46 -5.79 -5.21
N PRO A 33 -1.35 -7.11 -4.95
CA PRO A 33 -2.15 -8.09 -5.65
C PRO A 33 -3.63 -7.77 -5.52
N ARG A 34 -4.36 -7.76 -6.64
CA ARG A 34 -5.82 -7.51 -6.65
C ARG A 34 -6.55 -8.39 -5.63
N ALA A 35 -6.14 -9.66 -5.49
CA ALA A 35 -6.70 -10.59 -4.52
C ALA A 35 -6.55 -10.13 -3.06
N LEU A 36 -5.46 -9.43 -2.72
CA LEU A 36 -5.27 -8.83 -1.40
C LEU A 36 -6.24 -7.66 -1.19
N LEU A 37 -6.37 -6.77 -2.18
CA LEU A 37 -7.31 -5.65 -2.13
C LEU A 37 -8.76 -6.13 -1.97
N ASP A 38 -9.14 -7.15 -2.75
CA ASP A 38 -10.46 -7.77 -2.67
C ASP A 38 -10.70 -8.41 -1.28
N THR A 39 -9.69 -9.10 -0.73
CA THR A 39 -9.77 -9.71 0.62
C THR A 39 -9.95 -8.65 1.71
N LEU A 40 -9.33 -7.48 1.56
CA LEU A 40 -9.46 -6.35 2.47
C LEU A 40 -10.75 -5.53 2.25
N GLY A 41 -11.59 -5.93 1.27
CA GLY A 41 -12.88 -5.30 0.99
C GLY A 41 -12.82 -4.04 0.12
N PHE A 42 -11.66 -3.73 -0.46
CA PHE A 42 -11.54 -2.65 -1.44
C PHE A 42 -12.26 -3.01 -2.74
N ARG A 43 -12.70 -2.00 -3.49
CA ARG A 43 -13.29 -2.16 -4.82
C ARG A 43 -12.66 -1.19 -5.81
N GLU A 44 -12.41 -1.68 -7.03
CA GLU A 44 -11.92 -0.85 -8.14
C GLU A 44 -13.04 0.12 -8.56
N GLU A 45 -12.79 1.42 -8.44
CA GLU A 45 -13.74 2.49 -8.76
C GLU A 45 -13.44 3.13 -10.12
N GLY A 46 -12.24 2.90 -10.67
CA GLY A 46 -11.89 3.37 -11.99
C GLY A 46 -10.40 3.27 -12.28
N ARG A 47 -10.07 3.51 -13.55
CA ARG A 47 -8.71 3.58 -14.08
C ARG A 47 -8.57 4.85 -14.91
N PRO A 48 -8.29 5.99 -14.28
CA PRO A 48 -8.05 7.22 -15.01
C PRO A 48 -6.75 7.11 -15.83
N GLU A 49 -6.86 7.48 -17.10
CA GLU A 49 -5.74 7.50 -18.04
C GLU A 49 -4.76 8.63 -17.67
N SER A 50 -3.47 8.32 -17.61
CA SER A 50 -2.40 9.31 -17.40
C SER A 50 -2.63 10.25 -16.20
N GLU A 51 -3.12 9.72 -15.08
CA GLU A 51 -3.38 10.54 -13.87
C GLU A 51 -2.09 10.88 -13.11
N ALA A 52 -1.03 10.07 -13.23
CA ALA A 52 0.20 10.23 -12.45
C ALA A 52 1.44 10.39 -13.35
N TYR A 53 2.39 11.22 -12.93
CA TYR A 53 3.70 11.37 -13.54
C TYR A 53 4.77 10.81 -12.59
N VAL A 54 5.34 9.66 -12.93
CA VAL A 54 6.29 8.88 -12.10
C VAL A 54 7.49 8.51 -12.97
N ASP A 55 8.71 8.63 -12.43
CA ASP A 55 9.96 8.30 -13.14
C ASP A 55 10.08 8.90 -14.57
N ALA A 56 9.64 10.15 -14.69
CA ALA A 56 9.59 10.91 -15.93
C ALA A 56 8.61 10.40 -17.00
N GLU A 57 7.71 9.49 -16.65
CA GLU A 57 6.67 8.93 -17.51
C GLU A 57 5.25 9.19 -16.97
N TRP A 58 4.27 9.40 -17.87
CA TRP A 58 2.86 9.41 -17.50
C TRP A 58 2.34 7.98 -17.41
N THR A 59 1.78 7.62 -16.26
CA THR A 59 1.23 6.29 -16.01
C THR A 59 -0.25 6.34 -15.65
N ASP A 60 -0.95 5.28 -16.03
CA ASP A 60 -2.30 5.01 -15.55
C ASP A 60 -2.26 4.69 -14.06
N SER A 61 -3.34 5.03 -13.36
CA SER A 61 -3.52 4.73 -11.95
C SER A 61 -4.75 3.83 -11.77
N LEU A 62 -4.69 2.91 -10.80
CA LEU A 62 -5.87 2.18 -10.35
C LEU A 62 -6.46 2.87 -9.13
N ARG A 63 -7.72 3.25 -9.20
CA ARG A 63 -8.45 3.82 -8.07
C ARG A 63 -9.23 2.74 -7.36
N TYR A 64 -8.92 2.54 -6.08
CA TYR A 64 -9.67 1.66 -5.19
C TYR A 64 -10.31 2.45 -4.06
N GLY A 65 -11.55 2.10 -3.72
CA GLY A 65 -12.28 2.64 -2.58
C GLY A 65 -12.63 1.56 -1.57
N LEU A 66 -12.62 1.92 -0.29
CA LEU A 66 -13.12 1.07 0.79
C LEU A 66 -14.39 1.69 1.36
N LEU A 67 -15.50 0.93 1.31
CA LEU A 67 -16.75 1.38 1.89
C LEU A 67 -16.62 1.50 3.41
N ARG A 68 -17.28 2.50 3.99
CA ARG A 68 -17.28 2.76 5.44
C ARG A 68 -17.68 1.52 6.26
N ASP A 69 -18.63 0.73 5.77
CA ASP A 69 -19.10 -0.45 6.49
C ASP A 69 -18.08 -1.60 6.42
N ALA A 70 -17.38 -1.75 5.29
CA ALA A 70 -16.28 -2.70 5.17
C ALA A 70 -15.11 -2.32 6.11
N TRP A 71 -14.79 -1.03 6.22
CA TRP A 71 -13.80 -0.53 7.18
C TRP A 71 -14.19 -0.79 8.64
N ARG A 72 -15.47 -0.67 8.97
CA ARG A 72 -15.97 -0.88 10.34
C ARG A 72 -16.21 -2.35 10.70
N GLY A 73 -16.33 -3.22 9.70
CA GLY A 73 -16.60 -4.65 9.85
C GLY A 73 -15.35 -5.54 9.79
N ALA A 74 -14.16 -4.95 9.62
CA ALA A 74 -12.89 -5.64 9.79
C ALA A 74 -12.54 -5.71 11.30
N GLU A 75 -13.10 -6.69 12.00
CA GLU A 75 -12.67 -7.12 13.35
C GLU A 75 -11.64 -8.25 13.26
#